data_AF-A0A3M1XEP6-F1
#
_entry.id   AF-A0A3M1XEP6-F1
#
_cell.length_a   1.000
_cell.length_b   1.000
_cell.length_c   1.000
_cell.angle_alpha   90.00
_cell.angle_beta   90.00
_cell.angle_gamma   90.00
#
_symmetry.space_group_name_H-M   'P 1'
#
loop_
_entity.id
_entity.type
_entity.pdbx_description
1 polymer ?
#
loop_
_entity_poly.entity_id
_entity_poly.type
_entity_poly.pdbx_seq_one_letter_code
_entity_poly.pdbx_strand_id
1 'polypeptide(L)' 'MVVQDRLPHALLFAGPEGCGKDRFALAVAQLINCTGPEPGVCGQCASCQKIARFTHPDVQWIFPTPAESKRSDEELQRV' A
#
# COMPACT_ATOMS: atom_id res chain seq x y z
N MET A 1 -13.05 2.18 -14.03
CA MET A 1 -12.49 0.91 -13.52
C MET A 1 -13.01 0.58 -12.14
N VAL A 2 -12.65 1.36 -11.10
CA VAL A 2 -13.13 1.12 -9.72
C VAL A 2 -14.67 1.21 -9.64
N VAL A 3 -15.25 2.33 -10.10
CA VAL A 3 -16.72 2.55 -10.12
C VAL A 3 -17.48 1.58 -11.04
N GLN A 4 -16.77 0.90 -11.95
CA GLN A 4 -17.37 -0.09 -12.85
C GLN A 4 -17.17 -1.52 -12.36
N ASP A 5 -16.63 -1.69 -11.14
CA ASP A 5 -16.29 -2.97 -10.53
C ASP A 5 -15.43 -3.89 -11.43
N ARG A 6 -14.49 -3.27 -12.16
CA ARG A 6 -13.57 -3.97 -13.09
C ARG A 6 -12.11 -3.72 -12.70
N LEU A 7 -11.81 -3.81 -11.41
CA LEU A 7 -10.44 -3.63 -10.94
C LEU A 7 -9.67 -4.97 -11.04
N PRO A 8 -8.49 -5.00 -11.69
CA PRO A 8 -7.65 -6.19 -11.65
C PRO A 8 -7.08 -6.40 -10.24
N HIS A 9 -6.76 -7.65 -9.92
CA HIS A 9 -6.18 -8.07 -8.63
C HIS A 9 -4.77 -7.50 -8.38
N ALA A 10 -4.07 -7.09 -9.44
CA ALA A 10 -2.75 -6.49 -9.36
C ALA A 10 -2.62 -5.32 -10.34
N LEU A 11 -1.98 -4.24 -9.89
CA LEU A 11 -1.67 -3.06 -10.68
C LEU A 11 -0.18 -2.74 -10.53
N LEU A 12 0.51 -2.55 -11.65
CA LEU A 12 1.90 -2.08 -11.69
C LEU A 12 1.92 -0.63 -12.15
N PHE A 13 2.37 0.28 -11.28
CA PHE A 13 2.59 1.68 -11.63
C PHE A 13 4.04 1.89 -12.05
N ALA A 14 4.26 2.10 -13.35
CA ALA A 14 5.58 2.35 -13.93
C ALA A 14 5.68 3.78 -14.47
N GLY A 15 6.83 4.41 -14.26
CA GLY A 15 7.09 5.78 -14.73
C GLY A 15 8.41 6.33 -14.16
N PRO A 16 8.86 7.49 -14.67
CA PRO A 16 10.05 8.15 -14.18
C PRO A 16 9.92 8.54 -12.70
N GLU A 17 11.05 8.76 -12.04
CA GLU A 17 11.07 9.22 -10.66
C GLU A 17 10.36 10.59 -10.52
N GLY A 18 9.63 10.78 -9.42
CA GLY A 18 8.85 12.02 -9.21
C GLY A 18 7.50 12.09 -9.94
N CYS A 19 7.10 11.10 -10.75
CA CYS A 19 5.80 11.10 -11.42
C CYS A 19 4.58 10.92 -10.48
N GLY A 20 4.80 10.68 -9.19
CA GLY A 20 3.73 10.50 -8.21
C GLY A 20 3.10 9.10 -8.18
N LYS A 21 3.79 8.06 -8.68
CA LYS A 21 3.33 6.66 -8.65
C LYS A 21 2.85 6.19 -7.27
N ASP A 22 3.59 6.52 -6.22
CA ASP A 22 3.28 6.12 -4.84
C ASP A 22 2.05 6.86 -4.32
N ARG A 23 1.92 8.14 -4.69
CA ARG A 23 0.76 8.97 -4.36
C ARG A 23 -0.50 8.47 -5.08
N PHE A 24 -0.35 8.03 -6.33
CA PHE A 24 -1.44 7.45 -7.11
C PHE A 24 -1.88 6.11 -6.53
N ALA A 25 -0.94 5.23 -6.17
CA ALA A 25 -1.24 3.97 -5.47
C ALA A 25 -2.03 4.22 -4.18
N LEU A 26 -1.62 5.22 -3.39
CA LEU A 26 -2.34 5.61 -2.18
C LEU A 26 -3.76 6.10 -2.49
N ALA A 27 -3.95 6.92 -3.52
CA ALA A 27 -5.26 7.41 -3.92
C ALA A 27 -6.20 6.28 -4.39
N VAL A 28 -5.67 5.30 -5.12
CA VAL A 28 -6.41 4.10 -5.52
C VAL A 28 -6.83 3.29 -4.29
N ALA A 29 -5.93 3.08 -3.32
CA ALA A 29 -6.26 2.41 -2.07
C ALA A 29 -7.35 3.16 -1.28
N GLN A 30 -7.30 4.49 -1.25
CA GLN A 30 -8.36 5.31 -0.64
C GLN A 30 -9.69 5.17 -1.35
N LEU A 31 -9.69 5.13 -2.68
CA LEU A 31 -10.91 5.01 -3.48
C LEU A 31 -11.60 3.67 -3.30
N ILE A 32 -10.85 2.58 -3.21
CA ILE A 32 -11.38 1.22 -3.01
C ILE A 32 -11.98 1.04 -1.60
N ASN A 33 -11.37 1.67 -0.59
CA ASN A 33 -11.77 1.51 0.82
C ASN A 33 -12.67 2.66 1.34
N CYS A 34 -13.05 3.60 0.47
CA CYS A 34 -13.86 4.74 0.83
C CYS A 34 -15.29 4.28 1.15
N THR A 35 -15.83 4.68 2.30
CA THR A 35 -17.21 4.42 2.71
C THR A 35 -18.14 5.62 2.51
N GLY A 36 -17.63 6.71 1.91
CA GLY A 36 -18.40 7.91 1.60
C GLY A 36 -19.28 7.75 0.35
N PRO A 37 -20.06 8.79 0.00
CA PRO A 37 -20.92 8.76 -1.18
C PRO A 37 -20.11 8.65 -2.47
N GLU A 38 -20.53 7.75 -3.36
CA GLU A 38 -19.95 7.60 -4.70
C GLU A 38 -20.39 8.73 -5.65
N PRO A 39 -19.60 9.04 -6.70
CA PRO A 39 -18.30 8.45 -7.04
C PRO A 39 -17.12 9.32 -6.57
N GLY A 40 -16.22 8.75 -5.74
CA GLY A 40 -14.96 9.40 -5.42
C GLY A 40 -14.38 9.07 -4.04
N VAL A 41 -13.23 9.67 -3.75
CA VAL A 41 -12.61 9.66 -2.41
C VAL A 41 -13.18 10.82 -1.62
N CYS A 42 -13.90 10.55 -0.52
CA CYS A 42 -14.49 11.63 0.28
C CYS A 42 -13.46 12.35 1.18
N GLY A 43 -12.32 11.72 1.48
CA GLY A 43 -11.23 12.30 2.29
C GLY A 43 -11.54 12.47 3.78
N GLN A 44 -12.80 12.37 4.19
CA GLN A 44 -13.25 12.61 5.56
C GLN A 44 -13.61 11.32 6.30
N CYS A 45 -13.83 10.21 5.58
CA CYS A 45 -14.19 8.93 6.19
C CYS A 45 -13.06 8.36 7.06
N ALA A 46 -13.41 7.53 8.04
CA ALA A 46 -12.42 6.90 8.92
C ALA A 46 -11.38 6.08 8.14
N SER A 47 -11.81 5.33 7.11
CA SER A 47 -10.91 4.59 6.22
C SER A 47 -9.96 5.51 5.48
N CYS A 48 -10.49 6.60 4.91
CA CYS A 48 -9.76 7.62 4.15
C CYS A 48 -8.66 8.26 5.01
N GLN A 49 -9.00 8.64 6.24
CA GLN A 49 -8.06 9.25 7.19
C GLN A 49 -6.99 8.26 7.66
N LYS A 50 -7.37 7.00 7.94
CA LYS A 50 -6.40 5.94 8.32
C LYS A 50 -5.44 5.62 7.19
N ILE A 51 -5.91 5.55 5.95
CA ILE A 51 -5.05 5.31 4.78
C ILE A 51 -4.12 6.50 4.56
N ALA A 52 -4.61 7.74 4.68
CA ALA A 52 -3.75 8.93 4.60
C ALA A 52 -2.64 8.96 5.66
N ARG A 53 -2.84 8.28 6.79
CA ARG A 53 -1.85 8.12 7.88
C ARG A 53 -1.07 6.80 7.82
N PHE A 54 -1.30 5.97 6.80
CA PHE A 54 -0.68 4.64 6.68
C PHE A 54 -0.98 3.67 7.85
N THR A 55 -2.13 3.82 8.52
CA THR A 55 -2.53 3.00 9.69
C THR A 55 -3.77 2.15 9.46
N HIS A 56 -4.19 1.99 8.20
CA HIS A 56 -5.36 1.20 7.88
C HIS A 56 -5.06 -0.30 8.01
N PRO A 57 -5.87 -1.10 8.73
CA PRO A 57 -5.58 -2.52 8.96
C PRO A 57 -5.53 -3.33 7.66
N ASP A 58 -6.38 -2.99 6.69
CA ASP A 58 -6.46 -3.70 5.40
C ASP A 58 -5.52 -3.14 4.32
N VAL A 59 -4.74 -2.09 4.60
CA VAL A 59 -3.80 -1.52 3.63
C VAL A 59 -2.40 -1.51 4.22
N GLN A 60 -1.54 -2.38 3.69
CA GLN A 60 -0.16 -2.53 4.14
C GLN A 60 0.80 -1.88 3.16
N TRP A 61 1.80 -1.18 3.71
CA TRP A 61 2.93 -0.65 2.95
C TRP A 61 4.15 -1.51 3.24
N ILE A 62 4.65 -2.19 2.22
CA ILE A 62 5.79 -3.10 2.33
C ILE A 62 6.99 -2.42 1.69
N PHE A 63 8.07 -2.31 2.46
CA PHE A 63 9.35 -1.81 1.99
C PHE A 63 10.37 -2.95 2.06
N PRO A 64 11.36 -2.97 1.16
CA PRO A 64 12.43 -3.95 1.24
C PRO A 64 13.24 -3.71 2.52
N THR A 65 13.34 -4.73 3.37
CA THR A 65 14.31 -4.74 4.47
C THR A 65 15.69 -5.05 3.90
N PRO A 66 16.76 -4.32 4.30
CA PRO A 66 18.11 -4.68 3.89
C PRO A 66 18.41 -6.11 4.39
N ALA A 67 18.92 -6.95 3.49
CA ALA A 67 19.36 -8.29 3.88
C ALA A 67 20.53 -8.15 4.86
N GLU A 68 20.42 -8.75 6.04
CA GLU A 68 21.57 -8.92 6.91
C GLU A 68 22.63 -9.73 6.15
N SER A 69 23.84 -9.18 6.04
CA SER A 69 24.98 -9.93 5.54
C SER A 69 25.14 -11.17 6.44
N LYS A 70 25.05 -12.37 5.86
CA LYS A 70 25.26 -13.64 6.58
C LYS A 70 26.55 -13.58 7.40
N ARG A 71 26.44 -13.34 8.70
CA ARG A 71 27.54 -13.51 9.65
C ARG A 71 27.43 -14.95 10.15
N SER A 72 28.03 -15.86 9.38
CA SER A 72 28.41 -17.24 9.74
C SER A 72 27.53 -17.93 10.80
N ASP A 73 26.54 -18.69 10.31
CA ASP A 73 25.90 -19.78 11.04
C ASP A 73 26.96 -20.86 11.38
N GLU A 74 27.68 -20.72 12.50
CA GLU A 74 28.54 -21.81 13.01
C GLU A 74 28.60 -21.93 14.54
N GLU A 75 27.70 -21.28 15.31
CA GLU A 75 27.77 -21.33 16.79
C GLU A 75 26.44 -21.48 17.54
N LEU A 76 25.40 -22.05 16.91
CA LEU A 76 24.17 -22.45 17.62
C LEU A 76 23.84 -23.95 17.48
N GLN A 77 24.86 -24.77 17.17
CA GLN A 77 24.79 -26.23 17.32
C GLN A 77 25.78 -26.69 18.39
N ARG A 78 25.63 -26.21 19.63
CA ARG A 78 26.12 -26.93 20.81
C ARG A 78 25.55 -26.36 22.12
N VAL A 79 24.99 -27.28 22.89
CA VAL A 79 24.44 -27.22 24.27
C VAL A 79 22.95 -26.90 24.36
#